data_AF-A0A5C8WL00-F1
#
_entry.id   AF-A0A5C8WL00-F1
#
_cell.length_a   1.000
_cell.length_b   1.000
_cell.length_c   1.000
_cell.angle_alpha   90.00
_cell.angle_beta   90.00
_cell.angle_gamma   90.00
#
_symmetry.space_group_name_H-M   'P 1'
#
loop_
_entity.id
_entity.type
_entity.pdbx_description
1 polymer ?
#
loop_
_entity_poly.entity_id
_entity_poly.type
_entity_poly.pdbx_seq_one_letter_code
_entity_poly.pdbx_strand_id
1 'polypeptide(L)'
;MPDAPLTWWRTLPPEVLDLAMQQNLRARLVAAPALPLPGWEAAIAADPAAAIGVGIAVLAEGVARPGSLDRALSAVMVCAALGDPACRDLLVHALSRRARRRADLDTLRLAHAWRRKGKSNPSSITAPSR
;
A
#
# COMPACT_ATOMS: atom_id res chain seq x y z
N MET A 1 -13.67 -2.44 -14.18
CA MET A 1 -12.66 -2.62 -13.12
C MET A 1 -11.88 -1.31 -13.01
N PRO A 2 -11.28 -0.94 -11.87
CA PRO A 2 -10.43 0.26 -11.83
C PRO A 2 -9.30 0.09 -12.86
N ASP A 3 -9.31 0.94 -13.90
CA ASP A 3 -8.60 0.73 -15.18
C ASP A 3 -7.06 0.85 -15.11
N ALA A 4 -6.48 1.11 -13.94
CA ALA A 4 -5.03 1.23 -13.78
C ALA A 4 -4.55 0.55 -12.49
N PRO A 5 -3.82 -0.59 -12.56
CA PRO A 5 -3.30 -1.29 -11.39
C PRO A 5 -2.51 -0.42 -10.41
N LEU A 6 -1.73 0.54 -10.92
CA LEU A 6 -0.97 1.49 -10.10
C LEU A 6 -1.83 2.49 -9.30
N THR A 7 -3.15 2.50 -9.51
CA THR A 7 -4.08 3.33 -8.75
C THR A 7 -4.90 2.53 -7.74
N TRP A 8 -4.76 1.19 -7.71
CA TRP A 8 -5.54 0.32 -6.83
C TRP A 8 -5.35 0.62 -5.35
N TRP A 9 -4.20 1.18 -4.94
CA TRP A 9 -4.01 1.62 -3.56
C TRP A 9 -5.07 2.64 -3.11
N ARG A 10 -5.72 3.35 -4.04
CA ARG A 10 -6.78 4.34 -3.79
C ARG A 10 -8.19 3.77 -3.72
N THR A 11 -8.41 2.56 -4.24
CA THR A 11 -9.77 2.04 -4.47
C THR A 11 -9.97 0.63 -3.97
N LEU A 12 -8.90 -0.17 -3.86
CA LEU A 12 -9.02 -1.60 -3.63
C LEU A 12 -8.83 -1.94 -2.14
N PRO A 13 -9.85 -2.51 -1.50
CA PRO A 13 -9.74 -2.97 -0.12
C PRO A 13 -8.88 -4.24 -0.06
N PRO A 14 -8.26 -4.52 1.09
CA PRO A 14 -7.24 -5.55 1.16
C PRO A 14 -7.79 -6.99 1.07
N GLU A 15 -9.11 -7.19 1.21
CA GLU A 15 -9.79 -8.48 1.06
C GLU A 15 -9.94 -8.89 -0.40
N VAL A 16 -9.91 -7.93 -1.33
CA VAL A 16 -10.06 -8.18 -2.78
C VAL A 16 -8.69 -8.36 -3.45
N LEU A 17 -7.60 -7.92 -2.81
CA LEU A 17 -6.24 -8.02 -3.35
C LEU A 17 -5.68 -9.45 -3.20
N ASP A 18 -6.15 -10.36 -4.05
CA ASP A 18 -5.68 -11.74 -4.13
C ASP A 18 -4.26 -11.86 -4.73
N LEU A 19 -3.73 -13.09 -4.76
CA LEU A 19 -2.38 -13.36 -5.25
C LEU A 19 -2.19 -12.96 -6.73
N ALA A 20 -3.19 -13.20 -7.58
CA ALA A 20 -3.10 -12.87 -9.01
C ALA A 20 -3.07 -11.35 -9.23
N MET A 21 -3.88 -10.60 -8.47
CA MET A 21 -3.85 -9.14 -8.47
C MET A 21 -2.53 -8.60 -7.93
N GLN A 22 -1.97 -9.19 -6.87
CA GLN A 22 -0.64 -8.82 -6.37
C GLN A 22 0.45 -9.03 -7.42
N GLN A 23 0.44 -10.16 -8.12
CA GLN A 23 1.38 -10.45 -9.21
C GLN A 23 1.23 -9.47 -10.37
N ASN A 24 0.00 -9.16 -10.79
CA ASN A 24 -0.25 -8.15 -11.82
C ASN A 24 0.26 -6.78 -11.39
N LEU A 25 0.00 -6.36 -10.15
CA LEU A 25 0.48 -5.08 -9.63
C LEU A 25 2.02 -5.01 -9.63
N ARG A 26 2.69 -6.10 -9.21
CA ARG A 26 4.16 -6.20 -9.25
C ARG A 26 4.70 -6.13 -10.68
N ALA A 27 4.10 -6.87 -11.62
CA ALA A 27 4.49 -6.82 -13.03
C ALA A 27 4.37 -5.39 -13.60
N ARG A 28 3.33 -4.64 -13.22
CA ARG A 28 3.14 -3.25 -13.64
C ARG A 28 4.14 -2.29 -13.01
N LEU A 29 4.57 -2.54 -11.77
CA LEU A 29 5.62 -1.77 -11.12
C LEU A 29 6.97 -1.96 -11.82
N VAL A 30 7.30 -3.20 -12.20
CA VAL A 30 8.54 -3.53 -12.93
C VAL A 30 8.53 -2.97 -14.35
N ALA A 31 7.38 -3.01 -15.04
CA ALA A 31 7.26 -2.49 -16.40
C ALA A 31 7.19 -0.96 -16.48
N ALA A 32 6.91 -0.27 -15.36
CA ALA A 32 6.85 1.17 -15.34
C ALA A 32 8.27 1.79 -15.36
N PRO A 33 8.45 3.00 -15.91
CA PRO A 33 9.73 3.70 -15.81
C PRO A 33 10.20 3.79 -14.36
N ALA A 34 11.49 3.57 -14.12
CA ALA A 34 12.05 3.61 -12.77
C ALA A 34 11.86 4.99 -12.13
N LEU A 35 11.58 5.01 -10.83
CA LEU A 35 11.66 6.25 -10.07
C LEU A 35 13.13 6.56 -9.77
N PRO A 36 13.60 7.81 -9.97
CA PRO A 36 14.95 8.22 -9.61
C PRO A 36 15.08 8.43 -8.10
N LEU A 37 14.69 7.42 -7.31
CA LEU A 37 14.69 7.42 -5.86
C LEU A 37 15.58 6.28 -5.35
N PRO A 38 16.42 6.52 -4.33
CA PRO A 38 17.19 5.47 -3.70
C PRO A 38 16.28 4.33 -3.22
N GLY A 39 16.67 3.08 -3.51
CA GLY A 39 15.92 1.90 -3.09
C GLY A 39 14.70 1.56 -3.95
N TRP A 40 14.45 2.24 -5.07
CA TRP A 40 13.31 1.91 -5.95
C TRP A 40 13.27 0.44 -6.40
N GLU A 41 14.41 -0.10 -6.84
CA GLU A 41 14.51 -1.51 -7.28
C GLU A 41 14.17 -2.50 -6.15
N ALA A 42 14.65 -2.22 -4.93
CA ALA A 42 14.32 -3.03 -3.76
C ALA A 42 12.83 -2.91 -3.39
N ALA A 43 12.25 -1.71 -3.50
CA ALA A 43 10.84 -1.49 -3.23
C ALA A 43 9.93 -2.29 -4.19
N ILE A 44 10.23 -2.33 -5.49
CA ILE A 44 9.47 -3.13 -6.46
C ILE A 44 9.75 -4.64 -6.35
N ALA A 45 10.88 -5.02 -5.76
CA ALA A 45 11.15 -6.39 -5.33
C ALA A 45 10.39 -6.82 -4.06
N ALA A 46 9.57 -5.92 -3.50
CA ALA A 46 8.79 -6.08 -2.27
C ALA A 46 9.63 -6.10 -0.98
N ASP A 47 10.72 -5.35 -0.95
CA ASP A 47 11.42 -5.02 0.31
C ASP A 47 10.63 -3.95 1.10
N PRO A 48 10.16 -4.24 2.32
CA PRO A 48 9.33 -3.30 3.08
C PRO A 48 10.04 -2.00 3.46
N ALA A 49 11.32 -2.07 3.85
CA ALA A 49 12.06 -0.90 4.30
C ALA A 49 12.28 0.09 3.15
N ALA A 50 12.67 -0.41 1.98
CA ALA A 50 12.81 0.37 0.76
C ALA A 50 11.46 0.94 0.30
N ALA A 51 10.38 0.15 0.34
CA ALA A 51 9.05 0.63 -0.02
C ALA A 51 8.56 1.77 0.89
N ILE A 52 8.81 1.68 2.19
CA ILE A 52 8.52 2.76 3.15
C ILE A 52 9.35 4.00 2.83
N GLY A 53 10.66 3.84 2.62
CA GLY A 53 11.56 4.95 2.29
C GLY A 53 11.11 5.71 1.04
N VAL A 54 10.83 4.98 -0.04
CA VAL A 54 10.29 5.54 -1.30
C VAL A 54 8.93 6.21 -1.06
N GLY A 55 8.02 5.56 -0.32
CA GLY A 55 6.69 6.09 -0.01
C GLY A 55 6.75 7.40 0.76
N ILE A 56 7.60 7.49 1.78
CA ILE A 56 7.79 8.71 2.58
C ILE A 56 8.40 9.83 1.72
N ALA A 57 9.44 9.53 0.92
CA ALA A 57 10.08 10.51 0.05
C ALA A 57 9.05 11.17 -0.89
N VAL A 58 8.22 10.37 -1.56
CA VAL A 58 7.20 10.89 -2.46
C VAL A 58 6.08 11.64 -1.73
N LEU A 59 5.68 11.19 -0.53
CA LEU A 59 4.69 11.91 0.29
C LEU A 59 5.19 13.26 0.81
N ALA A 60 6.51 13.41 0.99
CA ALA A 60 7.18 14.63 1.40
C ALA A 60 7.33 15.62 0.25
N GLU A 61 7.67 15.16 -0.96
CA GLU A 61 7.72 15.99 -2.18
C GLU A 61 6.36 16.60 -2.58
N GLY A 62 5.26 16.03 -2.08
CA GLY A 62 3.92 16.55 -2.30
C GLY A 62 3.35 16.24 -3.69
N VAL A 63 2.37 17.01 -4.15
CA VAL A 63 1.59 16.73 -5.38
C VAL A 63 2.40 16.97 -6.67
N ALA A 64 3.69 17.30 -6.56
CA ALA A 64 4.54 17.71 -7.68
C ALA A 64 4.63 16.65 -8.81
N ARG A 65 4.47 15.35 -8.51
CA ARG A 65 4.49 14.26 -9.50
C ARG A 65 3.44 13.19 -9.20
N PRO A 66 2.18 13.34 -9.68
CA PRO A 66 1.09 12.41 -9.39
C PRO A 66 1.41 10.95 -9.74
N GLY A 67 2.11 10.72 -10.86
CA GLY A 67 2.51 9.38 -11.29
C GLY A 67 3.61 8.73 -10.43
N SER A 68 4.40 9.52 -9.68
CA SER A 68 5.36 8.96 -8.71
C SER A 68 4.66 8.49 -7.45
N LEU A 69 3.63 9.22 -7.00
CA LEU A 69 2.83 8.83 -5.83
C LEU A 69 2.14 7.49 -6.04
N ASP A 70 1.60 7.27 -7.24
CA ASP A 70 0.94 6.01 -7.59
C ASP A 70 1.87 4.82 -7.55
N ARG A 71 3.02 4.94 -8.20
CA ARG A 71 4.05 3.88 -8.18
C ARG A 71 4.56 3.59 -6.77
N ALA A 72 4.88 4.63 -6.01
CA ALA A 72 5.38 4.47 -4.64
C ALA A 72 4.36 3.80 -3.72
N LEU A 73 3.12 4.28 -3.69
CA LEU A 73 2.09 3.71 -2.82
C LEU A 73 1.59 2.34 -3.30
N SER A 74 1.71 2.03 -4.59
CA SER A 74 1.51 0.66 -5.07
C SER A 74 2.58 -0.31 -4.57
N ALA A 75 3.86 0.09 -4.53
CA ALA A 75 4.91 -0.76 -3.94
C ALA A 75 4.68 -0.99 -2.43
N VAL A 76 4.27 0.06 -1.71
CA VAL A 76 3.86 -0.04 -0.29
C VAL A 76 2.65 -0.97 -0.13
N MET A 77 1.65 -0.87 -1.00
CA MET A 77 0.45 -1.72 -0.97
C MET A 77 0.80 -3.20 -1.15
N VAL A 78 1.75 -3.54 -2.04
CA VAL A 78 2.23 -4.92 -2.20
C VAL A 78 2.83 -5.44 -0.89
N CYS A 79 3.73 -4.68 -0.26
CA CYS A 79 4.36 -5.09 0.99
C CYS A 79 3.34 -5.22 2.14
N ALA A 80 2.38 -4.30 2.21
CA ALA A 80 1.26 -4.37 3.16
C ALA A 80 0.37 -5.60 2.93
N ALA A 81 0.16 -5.99 1.67
CA ALA A 81 -0.61 -7.18 1.31
C ALA A 81 0.10 -8.47 1.70
N LEU A 82 1.44 -8.50 1.58
CA LEU A 82 2.31 -9.59 2.01
C LEU A 82 2.45 -9.71 3.53
N GLY A 83 1.91 -8.75 4.29
CA GLY A 83 1.79 -8.84 5.74
C GLY A 83 2.64 -7.84 6.52
N ASP A 84 3.39 -6.96 5.86
CA ASP A 84 4.20 -5.97 6.56
C ASP A 84 3.33 -4.90 7.27
N PRO A 85 3.42 -4.77 8.60
CA PRO A 85 2.56 -3.87 9.35
C PRO A 85 2.92 -2.39 9.14
N ALA A 86 4.19 -2.06 8.92
CA ALA A 86 4.64 -0.67 8.78
C ALA A 86 4.23 -0.08 7.42
N CYS A 87 4.35 -0.85 6.34
CA CYS A 87 3.81 -0.55 5.03
C CYS A 87 2.30 -0.33 5.08
N ARG A 88 1.59 -1.17 5.82
CA ARG A 88 0.14 -1.01 6.03
C ARG A 88 -0.19 0.30 6.75
N ASP A 89 0.53 0.63 7.81
CA ASP A 89 0.30 1.87 8.57
C ASP A 89 0.59 3.11 7.71
N LEU A 90 1.64 3.07 6.90
CA LEU A 90 1.94 4.11 5.91
C LEU A 90 0.81 4.26 4.88
N LEU A 91 0.28 3.15 4.36
CA LEU A 91 -0.84 3.16 3.42
C LEU A 91 -2.12 3.76 4.06
N VAL A 92 -2.45 3.35 5.28
CA VAL A 92 -3.57 3.90 6.06
C VAL A 92 -3.37 5.41 6.28
N HIS A 93 -2.16 5.84 6.61
CA HIS A 93 -1.84 7.26 6.76
C HIS A 93 -2.07 8.03 5.46
N ALA A 94 -1.55 7.54 4.33
CA ALA A 94 -1.68 8.17 3.03
C ALA A 94 -3.15 8.31 2.60
N LEU A 95 -3.95 7.24 2.76
CA LEU A 95 -5.39 7.24 2.50
C LEU A 95 -6.13 8.23 3.42
N SER A 96 -5.86 8.19 4.72
CA SER A 96 -6.49 9.10 5.70
C SER A 96 -6.19 10.57 5.39
N ARG A 97 -4.94 10.87 4.99
CA ARG A 97 -4.52 12.22 4.55
C ARG A 97 -5.28 12.65 3.29
N ARG A 98 -5.42 11.76 2.31
CA ARG A 98 -6.18 12.02 1.07
C ARG A 98 -7.66 12.27 1.35
N ALA A 99 -8.29 11.44 2.17
CA ALA A 99 -9.68 11.58 2.58
C ALA A 99 -9.98 12.94 3.21
N ARG A 100 -9.16 13.38 4.18
CA ARG A 100 -9.32 14.69 4.83
C ARG A 100 -9.23 15.86 3.85
N ARG A 101 -8.33 15.79 2.87
CA ARG A 101 -8.16 16.85 1.85
C ARG A 101 -9.34 16.95 0.89
N ARG A 102 -10.12 15.89 0.72
CA ARG A 102 -11.22 15.80 -0.26
C ARG A 102 -12.61 15.65 0.35
N ALA A 103 -12.71 15.61 1.68
CA ALA A 103 -13.93 15.20 2.40
C ALA A 103 -14.53 13.88 1.85
N ASP A 104 -13.65 12.92 1.52
CA ASP A 104 -14.02 11.68 0.82
C ASP A 104 -14.21 10.53 1.82
N LEU A 105 -15.49 10.17 2.05
CA LEU A 105 -15.90 9.09 2.96
C LEU A 105 -15.49 7.71 2.46
N ASP A 106 -15.45 7.48 1.15
CA ASP A 106 -15.08 6.17 0.60
C ASP A 106 -13.58 5.92 0.78
N THR A 107 -12.76 6.96 0.59
CA THR A 107 -11.33 6.89 0.94
C THR A 107 -11.13 6.64 2.45
N LEU A 108 -11.97 7.19 3.34
CA LEU A 108 -11.91 6.87 4.78
C LEU A 108 -12.26 5.41 5.06
N ARG A 109 -13.33 4.89 4.46
CA ARG A 109 -13.75 3.48 4.60
C ARG A 109 -12.62 2.55 4.13
N LEU A 110 -11.97 2.89 3.03
CA LEU A 110 -10.82 2.14 2.52
C LEU A 110 -9.65 2.14 3.52
N ALA A 111 -9.31 3.30 4.10
CA ALA A 111 -8.28 3.38 5.14
C ALA A 111 -8.62 2.50 6.36
N HIS A 112 -9.89 2.46 6.76
CA HIS A 112 -10.36 1.60 7.84
C HIS A 112 -10.29 0.10 7.48
N ALA A 113 -10.60 -0.29 6.25
CA ALA A 113 -10.47 -1.68 5.79
C ALA A 113 -9.02 -2.15 5.90
N TRP A 114 -8.07 -1.36 5.38
CA TRP A 114 -6.64 -1.61 5.52
C TRP A 114 -6.19 -1.71 6.98
N ARG A 115 -6.68 -0.83 7.87
CA ARG A 115 -6.37 -0.90 9.30
C ARG A 115 -6.90 -2.18 9.96
N ARG A 116 -8.09 -2.65 9.59
CA ARG A 116 -8.73 -3.84 10.21
C ARG A 116 -8.03 -5.13 9.86
N LYS A 117 -7.53 -5.30 8.63
CA LYS A 117 -6.76 -6.50 8.22
C LYS A 117 -5.61 -6.81 9.18
N GLY A 118 -5.01 -5.78 9.77
CA GLY A 118 -3.95 -5.95 10.76
C GLY A 118 -4.35 -6.40 12.15
N LYS A 119 -5.61 -6.19 12.52
CA LYS A 119 -6.14 -6.60 13.82
C LYS A 119 -6.64 -8.05 13.80
N SER A 120 -6.91 -8.63 12.63
CA SER A 120 -7.41 -9.99 12.48
C SER A 120 -6.37 -11.09 12.71
N ASN A 121 -5.17 -10.75 13.19
CA ASN A 121 -4.19 -11.74 13.64
C ASN A 121 -3.83 -11.56 15.12
N PRO A 122 -4.76 -11.74 16.07
CA PRO A 122 -4.37 -12.18 17.40
C PRO A 122 -4.19 -13.70 17.30
N SER A 123 -2.95 -14.13 17.46
CA SER A 123 -2.58 -15.53 17.70
C SER A 123 -3.67 -16.23 18.50
N SER A 124 -4.18 -17.34 17.97
CA SER A 124 -4.93 -18.33 18.74
C SER A 124 -4.03 -18.78 19.89
N ILE A 125 -4.11 -18.09 21.03
CA ILE A 125 -3.53 -18.53 22.29
C ILE A 125 -4.44 -19.67 22.74
N THR A 126 -4.08 -20.88 22.33
CA THR A 126 -4.58 -22.12 22.92
C THR A 126 -4.08 -22.14 24.36
N ALA A 127 -4.95 -21.78 25.30
CA ALA A 127 -4.72 -22.06 26.71
C ALA A 127 -4.84 -23.59 26.91
N PRO A 128 -3.85 -24.28 27.50
CA PRO A 128 -4.04 -25.66 27.92
C PRO A 128 -4.88 -25.64 29.20
N SER A 129 -6.15 -26.03 29.08
CA SER A 129 -6.98 -26.40 30.23
C SER A 129 -6.40 -27.67 30.86
N ARG A 130 -6.04 -27.56 32.14
CA ARG A 130 -5.55 -28.63 33.01
C ARG A 130 -6.70 -29.14 33.87
#